data_AF-A0A924TV08-F1
#
_entry.id   AF-A0A924TV08-F1
#
_cell.length_a   1.000
_cell.length_b   1.000
_cell.length_c   1.000
_cell.angle_alpha   90.00
_cell.angle_beta   90.00
_cell.angle_gamma   90.00
#
_symmetry.space_group_name_H-M   'P 1'
#
loop_
_entity.id
_entity.type
_entity.pdbx_description
1 polymer ?
#
loop_
_entity_poly.entity_id
_entity_poly.type
_entity_poly.pdbx_seq_one_letter_code
_entity_poly.pdbx_strand_id
1 'polypeptide(L)' 'MTVLLWLAGVLLVLTAVPAAIFFALHIATGEPVPLVRARAFYHWAVVVALGTFDIAIFTKVVQGLIAIW' A
#
# COMPACT_ATOMS: atom_id res chain seq x y z
N MET A 1 8.38 15.07 4.35
CA MET A 1 7.33 14.05 4.61
C MET A 1 6.27 14.02 3.52
N THR A 2 5.80 15.17 2.98
CA THR A 2 4.76 15.22 1.93
C THR A 2 5.09 14.41 0.67
N VAL A 3 6.32 14.50 0.16
CA VAL A 3 6.74 13.73 -1.04
C VAL A 3 6.69 12.22 -0.79
N LEU A 4 7.13 11.76 0.39
CA LEU A 4 7.07 10.34 0.75
C LEU A 4 5.63 9.84 0.84
N LEU A 5 4.70 10.66 1.36
CA LEU A 5 3.27 10.32 1.41
C LEU A 5 2.64 10.22 0.01
N TRP A 6 3.02 11.12 -0.91
CA TRP A 6 2.58 11.02 -2.30
C TRP A 6 3.13 9.78 -3.00
N LEU A 7 4.42 9.48 -2.83
CA LEU A 7 5.03 8.26 -3.38
C LEU A 7 4.36 7.00 -2.84
N ALA A 8 4.12 6.96 -1.53
CA ALA A 8 3.35 5.92 -0.86
C ALA A 8 1.95 5.76 -1.46
N GLY A 9 1.22 6.87 -1.65
CA GLY A 9 -0.11 6.85 -2.26
C GLY A 9 -0.10 6.29 -3.69
N VAL A 10 0.87 6.69 -4.51
CA VAL A 10 1.03 6.15 -5.87
C VAL A 10 1.36 4.66 -5.83
N LEU A 11 2.29 4.23 -4.98
CA LEU A 11 2.65 2.82 -4.82
C LEU A 11 1.46 1.99 -4.33
N LEU A 12 0.63 2.54 -3.45
CA LEU A 12 -0.56 1.87 -2.96
C LEU A 12 -1.57 1.66 -4.08
N VAL A 13 -1.81 2.66 -4.92
CA VAL A 13 -2.69 2.52 -6.09
C VAL A 13 -2.13 1.49 -7.07
N LEU A 14 -0.83 1.55 -7.37
CA LEU A 14 -0.16 0.63 -8.30
C LEU A 14 -0.10 -0.82 -7.80
N THR A 15 -0.36 -1.08 -6.52
CA THR A 15 -0.40 -2.42 -5.95
C THR A 15 -1.83 -2.89 -5.68
N ALA A 16 -2.68 -2.04 -5.11
CA ALA A 16 -4.07 -2.37 -4.81
C ALA A 16 -4.94 -2.53 -6.06
N VAL A 17 -4.77 -1.68 -7.08
CA VAL A 17 -5.58 -1.75 -8.30
C VAL A 17 -5.31 -3.05 -9.08
N PRO A 18 -4.06 -3.44 -9.37
CA PRO A 18 -3.80 -4.74 -9.99
C PRO A 18 -4.27 -5.91 -9.14
N ALA A 19 -4.14 -5.84 -7.80
CA ALA A 19 -4.67 -6.88 -6.91
C ALA A 19 -6.18 -7.08 -7.10
N ALA A 20 -6.95 -5.99 -7.12
CA ALA A 20 -8.39 -6.02 -7.33
C ALA A 20 -8.77 -6.54 -8.73
N ILE A 21 -8.06 -6.10 -9.78
CA ILE A 21 -8.30 -6.55 -11.15
C ILE A 21 -8.04 -8.05 -11.30
N PHE A 22 -6.88 -8.54 -10.84
CA PHE A 22 -6.56 -9.97 -10.93
C PHE A 22 -7.49 -10.83 -10.08
N PHE A 23 -7.96 -10.32 -8.95
CA PHE A 23 -8.94 -11.02 -8.13
C PHE A 23 -10.32 -11.09 -8.81
N ALA A 24 -10.78 -9.98 -9.39
CA ALA A 24 -12.01 -9.96 -10.18
C ALA A 24 -11.92 -10.91 -11.39
N LEU A 25 -10.75 -10.97 -12.04
CA LEU A 25 -10.50 -11.91 -13.12
C LEU A 25 -10.57 -13.37 -12.64
N HIS A 26 -10.00 -13.69 -11.47
CA HIS A 26 -10.13 -15.01 -10.87
C HIS A 26 -11.60 -15.38 -10.62
N ILE A 27 -12.40 -14.46 -10.08
CA ILE A 27 -13.83 -14.70 -9.85
C ILE A 27 -14.56 -14.96 -11.17
N ALA A 28 -14.22 -14.24 -12.23
CA ALA A 28 -14.85 -14.36 -13.53
C ALA A 28 -14.47 -15.66 -14.28
N THR A 29 -13.21 -16.10 -14.18
CA THR A 29 -12.69 -17.23 -14.96
C THR A 29 -12.56 -18.54 -14.18
N GLY A 30 -12.48 -18.49 -12.84
CA GLY A 30 -12.15 -19.63 -11.99
C GLY A 30 -10.69 -20.10 -12.09
N GLU A 31 -9.86 -19.46 -12.93
CA GLU A 31 -8.48 -19.89 -13.15
C GLU A 31 -7.59 -19.57 -11.93
N PRO A 32 -6.68 -20.47 -11.52
CA PRO A 32 -5.85 -20.25 -10.33
C PRO A 32 -4.76 -19.18 -10.54
N VAL A 33 -4.34 -18.92 -11.78
CA VAL A 33 -3.21 -18.02 -12.08
C VAL A 33 -3.50 -16.55 -11.71
N PRO A 34 -4.66 -15.97 -12.05
CA PRO A 34 -5.04 -14.64 -11.57
C PRO A 34 -5.04 -14.51 -10.04
N LEU A 35 -5.46 -15.54 -9.29
CA LEU A 35 -5.45 -15.50 -7.83
C LEU A 35 -4.03 -15.38 -7.24
N VAL A 36 -3.06 -16.11 -7.80
CA VAL A 36 -1.66 -16.04 -7.37
C VAL A 36 -1.11 -14.62 -7.57
N ARG A 37 -1.40 -14.01 -8.72
CA ARG A 37 -0.98 -12.62 -9.02
C ARG A 37 -1.68 -11.62 -8.10
N ALA A 38 -2.99 -11.76 -7.88
CA ALA A 38 -3.76 -10.92 -6.98
C ALA A 38 -3.17 -10.93 -5.56
N ARG A 39 -2.82 -12.13 -5.05
CA ARG A 39 -2.23 -12.28 -3.72
C ARG A 39 -0.86 -11.59 -3.61
N ALA A 40 -0.01 -11.72 -4.63
CA ALA A 40 1.29 -11.06 -4.64
C ALA A 40 1.14 -9.53 -4.59
N PHE A 41 0.28 -8.97 -5.43
CA PHE A 41 0.00 -7.52 -5.41
C PHE A 41 -0.65 -7.07 -4.11
N TYR A 42 -1.54 -7.87 -3.53
CA TYR A 42 -2.17 -7.57 -2.24
C TYR A 42 -1.14 -7.52 -1.10
N HIS A 43 -0.21 -8.47 -1.03
CA HIS A 43 0.85 -8.44 -0.01
C HIS A 43 1.71 -7.16 -0.12
N TRP A 44 2.05 -6.76 -1.34
CA TRP A 44 2.75 -5.48 -1.56
C TRP A 44 1.90 -4.27 -1.17
N ALA A 45 0.59 -4.27 -1.47
CA ALA A 45 -0.31 -3.22 -1.04
C ALA A 45 -0.36 -3.09 0.49
N VAL A 46 -0.37 -4.21 1.22
CA VAL A 46 -0.30 -4.22 2.69
C VAL A 46 1.02 -3.63 3.18
N VAL A 47 2.16 -4.03 2.61
CA VAL A 47 3.47 -3.48 2.98
C VAL A 47 3.51 -1.97 2.76
N VAL A 48 3.04 -1.48 1.61
CA VAL A 48 3.00 -0.05 1.32
C VAL A 48 2.06 0.68 2.27
N ALA A 49 0.86 0.15 2.54
CA ALA A 49 -0.10 0.76 3.45
C ALA A 49 0.47 0.91 4.87
N LEU A 50 1.04 -0.17 5.42
CA LEU A 50 1.63 -0.16 6.76
C LEU A 50 2.85 0.77 6.83
N GLY A 51 3.77 0.70 5.86
CA GLY A 51 4.93 1.59 5.81
C GLY A 51 4.54 3.07 5.71
N THR A 52 3.45 3.37 4.98
CA THR A 52 2.90 4.74 4.89
C THR A 52 2.36 5.22 6.23
N PHE A 53 1.65 4.33 6.94
CA PHE A 53 1.12 4.62 8.26
C PHE A 53 2.24 4.90 9.28
N ASP A 54 3.31 4.11 9.26
CA ASP A 54 4.48 4.32 10.11
C ASP A 54 5.14 5.68 9.82
N ILE A 55 5.36 6.02 8.54
CA ILE A 55 5.92 7.33 8.15
C ILE A 55 5.05 8.48 8.71
N ALA A 56 3.72 8.35 8.65
CA ALA A 56 2.81 9.35 9.19
C ALA A 56 2.93 9.49 10.71
N ILE A 57 3.02 8.38 11.46
CA ILE A 57 3.23 8.38 12.91
C ILE A 57 4.56 9.04 13.25
N PHE A 58 5.67 8.59 12.66
CA PHE A 58 6.99 9.12 12.97
C PHE A 58 7.12 10.60 12.61
N THR A 59 6.41 11.07 11.58
CA THR A 59 6.30 12.51 11.29
C THR A 59 5.75 13.28 12.49
N LYS A 60 4.67 12.78 13.13
CA LYS A 60 4.05 13.41 14.29
C LYS A 60 4.96 13.36 15.52
N VAL A 61 5.66 12.24 15.73
CA VAL A 61 6.63 12.10 16.82
C VAL A 61 7.75 13.14 16.68
N VAL A 62 8.35 13.25 15.49
CA VAL A 62 9.41 14.24 15.23
C VAL A 62 8.90 15.67 15.42
N GLN A 63 7.70 15.99 14.92
CA GLN A 63 7.07 17.29 15.16
C GLN A 63 6.88 17.60 16.65
N GLY A 64 6.45 16.60 17.43
CA GLY A 64 6.29 16.73 18.88
C GLY A 64 7.62 16.97 19.60
N LEU A 65 8.68 16.23 19.24
CA LEU A 65 10.01 16.43 19.81
C LEU A 65 10.58 17.82 19.51
N ILE A 66 10.41 18.30 18.26
CA ILE A 66 10.80 19.67 17.87
C ILE A 66 10.03 20.72 18.67
N ALA A 67 8.74 20.49 18.97
CA ALA A 67 7.94 21.46 19.71
C ALA A 67 8.28 21.53 21.22
N ILE A 68 8.93 20.49 21.76
CA ILE A 68 9.34 20.42 23.17
C ILE A 68 10.72 21.07 23.39
N TRP A 69 11.58 21.12 22.36
CA TRP A 69 12.92 21.69 22.42
C TRP A 69 12.95 23.15 21.96
#